data_AF-W5JTV7-F1
#
_entry.id   AF-W5JTV7-F1
#
_cell.length_a   1.000
_cell.length_b   1.000
_cell.length_c   1.000
_cell.angle_alpha   90.00
_cell.angle_beta   90.00
_cell.angle_gamma   90.00
#
_symmetry.space_group_name_H-M   'P 1'
#
loop_
_entity.id
_entity.type
_entity.pdbx_description
1 polymer ?
#
loop_
_entity_poly.entity_id
_entity_poly.type
_entity_poly.pdbx_seq_one_letter_code
_entity_poly.pdbx_strand_id
1 'polypeptide(L)'
;MLPKCMDRMLLVLVARRQLCSQPFRRMSYHRFELQQPIYDTDYLLDPANADQIEANILLRKGVGDIRLVHELQERLQGGVTGESRRQLADRLQTELGKLPNRTHPRLLSYEGKPRLVRRYNEPQIERATNDHRPHYEFGDICKRMNLYRMEALGNFTGHRSYYLLDELAELEHALIGYTVERLLQEQFRLISVPDLLPARIIESCGMSTTGTRNQVYKVTSGGPADDSRDVLCLSGTSEMALAGYFAGRALPGERLPLRLAAVSRCYRAETSALHEEKGIYRVHQFTKVEMFAICRPDQSAGVLRQFRDIEVSLFEQLGLPFVLLDMPACELGAPAYRKYDIEAWMPGRQMYGEISSCSDCTDYQARRLGIRVDGAQQQPFAHTVNGTACAIPRMLIALLENFQNEDYTVSIPEPLQRHMHGKQVLRRRKVLPELKLTKRLQQEELVCTV
;
A
#
# COMPACT_ATOMS: atom_id res chain seq x y z
N MET A 1 -15.95 -50.59 -57.81
CA MET A 1 -15.50 -49.19 -57.89
C MET A 1 -15.80 -48.50 -56.56
N LEU A 2 -14.83 -48.53 -55.66
CA LEU A 2 -14.85 -47.84 -54.36
C LEU A 2 -13.45 -47.24 -54.24
N PRO A 3 -13.28 -45.94 -54.55
CA PRO A 3 -12.59 -45.06 -53.60
C PRO A 3 -12.90 -43.57 -53.81
N LYS A 4 -13.68 -42.90 -52.93
CA LYS A 4 -13.76 -41.42 -52.92
C LYS A 4 -14.02 -40.79 -51.54
N CYS A 5 -13.63 -41.43 -50.42
CA CYS A 5 -13.78 -40.83 -49.09
C CYS A 5 -12.50 -40.67 -48.25
N MET A 6 -11.32 -41.10 -48.71
CA MET A 6 -10.08 -40.96 -47.91
C MET A 6 -9.19 -39.76 -48.29
N ASP A 7 -9.35 -39.16 -49.48
CA ASP A 7 -8.47 -38.05 -49.91
C ASP A 7 -8.83 -36.66 -49.35
N ARG A 8 -10.04 -36.48 -48.79
CA ARG A 8 -10.42 -35.20 -48.18
C ARG A 8 -9.98 -35.02 -46.72
N MET A 9 -9.63 -36.10 -46.02
CA MET A 9 -9.16 -36.01 -44.62
C MET A 9 -7.65 -35.77 -44.51
N LEU A 10 -6.85 -36.20 -45.49
CA LEU A 10 -5.39 -35.98 -45.47
C LEU A 10 -4.99 -34.55 -45.88
N LEU A 11 -5.74 -33.93 -46.80
CA LEU A 11 -5.47 -32.54 -47.25
C LEU A 11 -5.78 -31.49 -46.17
N VAL A 12 -6.71 -31.74 -45.26
CA VAL A 12 -7.02 -30.83 -44.13
C VAL A 12 -5.95 -30.94 -43.02
N LEU A 13 -5.32 -32.10 -42.86
CA LEU A 13 -4.26 -32.33 -41.87
C LEU A 13 -2.89 -31.80 -42.31
N VAL A 14 -2.59 -31.79 -43.62
CA VAL A 14 -1.34 -31.21 -44.15
C VAL A 14 -1.42 -29.68 -44.27
N ALA A 15 -2.58 -29.12 -44.62
CA ALA A 15 -2.77 -27.66 -44.67
C ALA A 15 -2.72 -26.98 -43.27
N ARG A 16 -3.01 -27.72 -42.18
CA ARG A 16 -2.86 -27.21 -40.81
C ARG A 16 -1.42 -27.25 -40.27
N ARG A 17 -0.50 -27.99 -40.90
CA ARG A 17 0.92 -27.99 -40.52
C ARG A 17 1.76 -26.91 -41.19
N GLN A 18 1.24 -26.22 -42.21
CA GLN A 18 1.94 -25.13 -42.91
C GLN A 18 1.49 -23.70 -42.52
N LEU A 19 0.56 -23.57 -41.56
CA LEU A 19 0.21 -22.28 -40.94
C LEU A 19 0.96 -22.02 -39.62
N CYS A 20 1.86 -22.93 -39.23
CA CYS A 20 2.67 -22.84 -38.00
C CYS A 20 4.14 -22.44 -38.29
N SER A 21 4.36 -21.63 -39.32
CA SER A 21 5.67 -21.05 -39.64
C SER A 21 5.61 -19.53 -39.81
N GLN A 22 4.56 -18.87 -39.30
CA GLN A 22 4.73 -17.47 -38.97
C GLN A 22 5.78 -17.39 -37.87
N PRO A 23 6.82 -16.54 -38.01
CA PRO A 23 7.71 -16.30 -36.88
C PRO A 23 6.77 -15.94 -35.74
N PHE A 24 6.86 -16.67 -34.62
CA PHE A 24 6.30 -16.22 -33.36
C PHE A 24 6.57 -14.73 -33.36
N ARG A 25 5.52 -13.88 -33.43
CA ARG A 25 5.70 -12.45 -33.21
C ARG A 25 6.40 -12.45 -31.88
N ARG A 26 7.72 -12.20 -31.87
CA ARG A 26 8.45 -11.93 -30.65
C ARG A 26 7.59 -10.83 -30.06
N MET A 27 6.88 -11.13 -28.98
CA MET A 27 6.28 -10.07 -28.18
C MET A 27 7.41 -9.07 -28.06
N SER A 28 7.18 -7.87 -28.61
CA SER A 28 8.20 -6.84 -28.56
C SER A 28 8.53 -6.73 -27.08
N TYR A 29 9.68 -7.27 -26.67
CA TYR A 29 10.30 -6.96 -25.41
C TYR A 29 10.80 -5.53 -25.62
N HIS A 30 9.88 -4.58 -25.78
CA HIS A 30 10.17 -3.20 -25.44
C HIS A 30 10.42 -3.27 -23.95
N ARG A 31 11.69 -3.48 -23.63
CA ARG A 31 12.22 -3.37 -22.29
C ARG A 31 11.96 -1.92 -21.94
N PHE A 32 10.93 -1.71 -21.12
CA PHE A 32 10.68 -0.41 -20.55
C PHE A 32 11.87 -0.11 -19.64
N GLU A 33 12.85 0.58 -20.19
CA GLU A 33 13.95 1.13 -19.42
C GLU A 33 13.43 2.39 -18.76
N LEU A 34 13.06 2.25 -17.48
CA LEU A 34 12.82 3.41 -16.66
C LEU A 34 14.12 4.21 -16.62
N GLN A 35 14.04 5.51 -16.92
CA GLN A 35 15.18 6.41 -16.76
C GLN A 35 15.65 6.39 -15.31
N GLN A 36 16.94 6.71 -15.11
CA GLN A 36 17.46 6.89 -13.77
C GLN A 36 16.63 7.94 -13.01
N PRO A 37 16.39 7.76 -11.70
CA PRO A 37 15.65 8.72 -10.91
C PRO A 37 16.21 10.14 -11.06
N ILE A 38 15.35 11.12 -11.25
CA ILE A 38 15.75 12.52 -11.24
C ILE A 38 15.54 13.04 -9.81
N TYR A 39 16.44 13.92 -9.35
CA TYR A 39 16.34 14.59 -8.06
C TYR A 39 16.29 16.11 -8.25
N ASP A 40 15.88 16.83 -7.21
CA ASP A 40 15.83 18.30 -7.23
C ASP A 40 17.22 18.90 -6.99
N THR A 41 18.14 18.69 -7.94
CA THR A 41 19.55 19.05 -7.78
C THR A 41 19.78 20.55 -7.60
N ASP A 42 18.91 21.40 -8.14
CA ASP A 42 18.96 22.85 -7.95
C ASP A 42 18.82 23.22 -6.46
N TYR A 43 17.99 22.49 -5.72
CA TYR A 43 17.83 22.66 -4.28
C TYR A 43 18.87 21.86 -3.48
N LEU A 44 19.07 20.58 -3.84
CA LEU A 44 19.87 19.63 -3.07
C LEU A 44 21.38 19.86 -3.18
N LEU A 45 21.87 20.42 -4.30
CA LEU A 45 23.30 20.66 -4.50
C LEU A 45 23.71 22.11 -4.23
N ASP A 46 22.75 22.99 -3.89
CA ASP A 46 23.04 24.36 -3.46
C ASP A 46 23.54 24.35 -2.00
N PRO A 47 24.79 24.78 -1.73
CA PRO A 47 25.36 24.82 -0.39
C PRO A 47 24.56 25.69 0.60
N ALA A 48 23.84 26.71 0.11
CA ALA A 48 23.03 27.57 0.95
C ALA A 48 21.86 26.83 1.63
N ASN A 49 21.43 25.69 1.06
CA ASN A 49 20.33 24.89 1.59
C ASN A 49 20.80 23.78 2.55
N ALA A 50 22.12 23.56 2.71
CA ALA A 50 22.68 22.43 3.44
C ALA A 50 22.13 22.31 4.88
N ASP A 51 22.19 23.39 5.65
CA ASP A 51 21.76 23.41 7.05
C ASP A 51 20.26 23.13 7.19
N GLN A 52 19.44 23.69 6.29
CA GLN A 52 18.00 23.46 6.27
C GLN A 52 17.67 22.01 5.92
N ILE A 53 18.38 21.42 4.95
CA ILE A 53 18.19 20.03 4.54
C ILE A 53 18.59 19.09 5.67
N GLU A 54 19.74 19.34 6.32
CA GLU A 54 20.21 18.58 7.47
C GLU A 54 19.20 18.60 8.63
N ALA A 55 18.68 19.78 8.97
CA ALA A 55 17.62 19.92 9.97
C ALA A 55 16.35 19.15 9.57
N ASN A 56 15.96 19.18 8.30
CA ASN A 56 14.79 18.45 7.79
C ASN A 56 15.00 16.92 7.88
N ILE A 57 16.18 16.41 7.56
CA ILE A 57 16.51 14.98 7.68
C ILE A 57 16.35 14.54 9.15
N LEU A 58 16.95 15.28 10.08
CA LEU A 58 16.89 14.97 11.52
C LEU A 58 15.45 15.02 12.04
N LEU A 59 14.72 16.09 11.70
CA LEU A 59 13.32 16.28 12.10
C LEU A 59 12.42 15.11 11.64
N ARG A 60 12.71 14.52 10.48
CA ARG A 60 11.95 13.42 9.89
C ARG A 60 12.48 12.02 10.28
N LYS A 61 13.53 11.94 11.11
CA LYS A 61 14.26 10.68 11.40
C LYS A 61 14.74 9.97 10.12
N GLY A 62 15.13 10.74 9.11
CA GLY A 62 15.66 10.24 7.83
C GLY A 62 17.06 9.66 7.95
N VAL A 63 17.52 8.98 6.89
CA VAL A 63 18.81 8.26 6.86
C VAL A 63 19.84 8.86 5.89
N GLY A 64 19.52 9.97 5.23
CA GLY A 64 20.41 10.61 4.27
C GLY A 64 21.45 11.54 4.91
N ASP A 65 22.50 11.87 4.15
CA ASP A 65 23.57 12.75 4.57
C ASP A 65 23.82 13.81 3.48
N ILE A 66 23.41 15.04 3.75
CA ILE A 66 23.55 16.14 2.78
C ILE A 66 25.00 16.61 2.62
N ARG A 67 25.82 16.49 3.67
CA ARG A 67 27.23 16.91 3.63
C ARG A 67 28.03 15.96 2.74
N LEU A 68 27.77 14.66 2.85
CA LEU A 68 28.33 13.66 1.95
C LEU A 68 27.90 13.89 0.49
N VAL A 69 26.64 14.28 0.25
CA VAL A 69 26.16 14.62 -1.10
C VAL A 69 26.95 15.79 -1.70
N HIS A 70 27.19 16.84 -0.93
CA HIS A 70 28.01 17.99 -1.38
C HIS A 70 29.48 17.60 -1.60
N GLU A 71 30.07 16.82 -0.70
CA GLU A 71 31.44 16.30 -0.86
C GLU A 71 31.59 15.47 -2.15
N LEU A 72 30.65 14.56 -2.41
CA LEU A 72 30.64 13.73 -3.62
C LEU A 72 30.50 14.58 -4.89
N GLN A 73 29.66 15.62 -4.86
CA GLN A 73 29.50 16.55 -5.96
C GLN A 73 30.79 17.35 -6.24
N GLU A 74 31.43 17.89 -5.21
CA GLU A 74 32.71 18.60 -5.33
C GLU A 74 33.81 17.70 -5.90
N ARG A 75 33.91 16.45 -5.40
CA ARG A 75 34.88 15.46 -5.92
C ARG A 75 34.62 15.11 -7.38
N LEU A 76 33.35 14.98 -7.77
CA LEU A 76 32.96 14.70 -9.16
C LEU A 76 33.30 15.86 -10.10
N GLN A 77 33.19 17.11 -9.64
CA GLN A 77 33.59 18.30 -10.38
C GLN A 77 35.11 18.49 -10.42
N GLY A 78 35.79 18.26 -9.29
CA GLY A 78 37.23 18.49 -9.10
C GLY A 78 38.17 17.44 -9.71
N GLY A 79 37.64 16.32 -10.23
CA GLY A 79 38.45 15.34 -10.96
C GLY A 79 39.46 14.57 -10.11
N VAL A 80 39.12 14.26 -8.86
CA VAL A 80 40.01 13.63 -7.87
C VAL A 80 40.45 12.22 -8.32
N THR A 81 41.72 11.89 -8.09
CA THR A 81 42.33 10.58 -8.39
C THR A 81 42.02 9.53 -7.32
N GLY A 82 41.47 8.37 -7.70
CA GLY A 82 41.32 7.19 -6.83
C GLY A 82 40.04 6.38 -7.07
N GLU A 83 38.92 7.05 -7.37
CA GLU A 83 37.66 6.45 -7.81
C GLU A 83 37.36 6.93 -9.24
N SER A 84 36.75 6.08 -10.08
CA SER A 84 36.31 6.52 -11.42
C SER A 84 35.16 7.53 -11.31
N ARG A 85 35.07 8.50 -12.23
CA ARG A 85 33.93 9.45 -12.30
C ARG A 85 32.57 8.75 -12.27
N ARG A 86 32.48 7.56 -12.89
CA ARG A 86 31.27 6.75 -12.91
C ARG A 86 30.88 6.26 -11.51
N GLN A 87 31.83 5.71 -10.74
CA GLN A 87 31.58 5.26 -9.37
C GLN A 87 31.15 6.41 -8.45
N LEU A 88 31.76 7.60 -8.60
CA LEU A 88 31.36 8.79 -7.86
C LEU A 88 29.95 9.24 -8.21
N ALA A 89 29.58 9.24 -9.50
CA ALA A 89 28.24 9.57 -9.95
C ALA A 89 27.19 8.56 -9.43
N ASP A 90 27.49 7.26 -9.48
CA ASP A 90 26.60 6.21 -8.97
C ASP A 90 26.41 6.32 -7.43
N ARG A 91 27.48 6.66 -6.70
CA ARG A 91 27.41 6.94 -5.25
C ARG A 91 26.60 8.19 -4.96
N LEU A 92 26.84 9.30 -5.67
CA LEU A 92 26.09 10.53 -5.52
C LEU A 92 24.58 10.30 -5.73
N GLN A 93 24.24 9.57 -6.81
CA GLN A 93 22.87 9.18 -7.11
C GLN A 93 22.25 8.36 -5.97
N THR A 94 23.01 7.42 -5.40
CA THR A 94 22.57 6.60 -4.27
C THR A 94 22.30 7.45 -3.02
N GLU A 95 23.20 8.37 -2.67
CA GLU A 95 23.04 9.25 -1.50
C GLU A 95 21.90 10.25 -1.67
N LEU A 96 21.73 10.84 -2.86
CA LEU A 96 20.57 11.68 -3.19
C LEU A 96 19.26 10.92 -3.01
N GLY A 97 19.24 9.63 -3.37
CA GLY A 97 18.09 8.75 -3.22
C GLY A 97 17.64 8.55 -1.76
N LYS A 98 18.54 8.71 -0.78
CA LYS A 98 18.24 8.56 0.66
C LYS A 98 17.61 9.81 1.27
N LEU A 99 17.69 10.96 0.61
CA LEU A 99 17.17 12.21 1.13
C LEU A 99 15.62 12.22 1.09
N PRO A 100 14.95 12.55 2.20
CA PRO A 100 13.50 12.63 2.24
C PRO A 100 12.97 13.85 1.48
N ASN A 101 11.66 13.89 1.25
CA ASN A 101 10.99 15.08 0.76
C ASN A 101 11.15 16.26 1.74
N ARG A 102 10.85 17.46 1.24
CA ARG A 102 10.68 18.67 2.06
C ARG A 102 9.52 18.48 3.02
N THR A 103 9.48 19.30 4.07
CA THR A 103 8.40 19.28 5.07
C THR A 103 7.56 20.54 4.95
N HIS A 104 6.24 20.40 5.04
CA HIS A 104 5.34 21.54 5.05
C HIS A 104 5.65 22.49 6.23
N PRO A 105 5.90 23.80 6.03
CA PRO A 105 6.39 24.71 7.08
C PRO A 105 5.55 24.74 8.36
N ARG A 106 4.23 24.58 8.24
CA ARG A 106 3.31 24.49 9.40
C ARG A 106 3.72 23.40 10.42
N LEU A 107 4.29 22.29 9.95
CA LEU A 107 4.64 21.13 10.79
C LEU A 107 5.89 21.37 11.64
N LEU A 108 6.69 22.40 11.32
CA LEU A 108 7.89 22.76 12.10
C LEU A 108 7.54 23.16 13.54
N SER A 109 6.30 23.60 13.77
CA SER A 109 5.78 23.99 15.09
C SER A 109 5.15 22.85 15.90
N TYR A 110 5.23 21.60 15.43
CA TYR A 110 4.48 20.48 16.03
C TYR A 110 5.26 19.72 17.11
N GLU A 111 6.56 20.00 17.28
CA GLU A 111 7.41 19.39 18.32
C GLU A 111 7.32 17.85 18.37
N GLY A 112 7.19 17.22 17.19
CA GLY A 112 7.10 15.75 17.07
C GLY A 112 5.76 15.13 17.50
N LYS A 113 4.72 15.94 17.78
CA LYS A 113 3.39 15.44 18.19
C LYS A 113 2.32 15.69 17.11
N PRO A 114 1.43 14.72 16.84
CA PRO A 114 0.30 14.96 15.96
C PRO A 114 -0.63 16.02 16.57
N ARG A 115 -1.24 16.83 15.70
CA ARG A 115 -2.29 17.78 16.13
C ARG A 115 -3.66 17.21 15.80
N LEU A 116 -4.51 17.16 16.82
CA LEU A 116 -5.93 16.85 16.65
C LEU A 116 -6.59 17.94 15.81
N VAL A 117 -7.13 17.56 14.66
CA VAL A 117 -7.89 18.46 13.80
C VAL A 117 -9.36 18.47 14.22
N ARG A 118 -9.96 17.29 14.35
CA ARG A 118 -11.37 17.13 14.71
C ARG A 118 -11.68 15.71 15.20
N ARG A 119 -12.73 15.60 16.00
CA ARG A 119 -13.34 14.34 16.44
C ARG A 119 -14.71 14.16 15.82
N TYR A 120 -15.07 12.91 15.54
CA TYR A 120 -16.32 12.55 14.86
C TYR A 120 -17.01 11.42 15.63
N ASN A 121 -18.35 11.46 15.67
CA ASN A 121 -19.21 10.46 16.33
C ASN A 121 -18.90 10.19 17.82
N GLU A 122 -18.33 11.17 18.55
CA GLU A 122 -17.96 11.06 19.98
C GLU A 122 -19.04 10.64 20.98
N PRO A 123 -20.34 10.97 20.83
CA PRO A 123 -21.36 10.60 21.84
C PRO A 123 -21.45 9.09 22.13
N GLN A 124 -20.90 8.25 21.24
CA GLN A 124 -20.80 6.81 21.44
C GLN A 124 -19.67 6.41 22.39
N ILE A 125 -18.59 7.20 22.52
CA ILE A 125 -17.44 6.90 23.40
C ILE A 125 -17.83 7.12 24.86
N GLU A 126 -18.46 8.25 25.20
CA GLU A 126 -18.92 8.51 26.58
C GLU A 126 -20.00 7.53 27.03
N ARG A 127 -20.83 7.04 26.10
CA ARG A 127 -21.75 5.94 26.37
C ARG A 127 -21.00 4.62 26.55
N ALA A 128 -20.02 4.32 25.70
CA ALA A 128 -19.22 3.11 25.81
C ALA A 128 -18.39 3.06 27.11
N THR A 129 -17.94 4.20 27.64
CA THR A 129 -17.15 4.24 28.88
C THR A 129 -17.99 4.29 30.16
N ASN A 130 -19.23 4.79 30.11
CA ASN A 130 -20.15 4.81 31.26
C ASN A 130 -21.13 3.62 31.30
N ASP A 131 -21.32 2.92 30.19
CA ASP A 131 -22.04 1.66 30.17
C ASP A 131 -21.17 0.59 30.84
N HIS A 132 -21.63 -0.01 31.93
CA HIS A 132 -20.91 -1.08 32.66
C HIS A 132 -20.84 -2.39 31.85
N ARG A 133 -21.08 -2.30 30.54
CA ARG A 133 -21.14 -3.38 29.60
C ARG A 133 -19.72 -3.80 29.21
N PRO A 134 -19.42 -5.11 29.22
CA PRO A 134 -18.12 -5.60 28.77
C PRO A 134 -17.93 -5.31 27.28
N HIS A 135 -16.79 -4.74 26.92
CA HIS A 135 -16.36 -4.60 25.53
C HIS A 135 -15.48 -5.78 25.16
N TYR A 136 -15.94 -6.62 24.25
CA TYR A 136 -15.17 -7.74 23.74
C TYR A 136 -14.17 -7.26 22.67
N GLU A 137 -12.96 -7.83 22.68
CA GLU A 137 -12.01 -7.64 21.59
C GLU A 137 -12.48 -8.35 20.32
N PHE A 138 -12.06 -7.85 19.15
CA PHE A 138 -12.33 -8.49 17.85
C PHE A 138 -12.08 -10.01 17.86
N GLY A 139 -10.98 -10.45 18.48
CA GLY A 139 -10.62 -11.87 18.55
C GLY A 139 -11.66 -12.71 19.29
N ASP A 140 -12.18 -12.22 20.40
CA ASP A 140 -13.17 -12.92 21.22
C ASP A 140 -14.53 -12.99 20.52
N ILE A 141 -14.94 -11.88 19.90
CA ILE A 141 -16.14 -11.79 19.06
C ILE A 141 -16.09 -12.85 17.96
N CYS A 142 -15.01 -12.86 17.18
CA CYS A 142 -14.90 -13.77 16.05
C CYS A 142 -14.70 -15.24 16.48
N LYS A 143 -14.02 -15.51 17.62
CA LYS A 143 -13.92 -16.87 18.20
C LYS A 143 -15.29 -17.38 18.61
N ARG A 144 -16.09 -16.56 19.30
CA ARG A 144 -17.44 -16.93 19.75
C ARG A 144 -18.39 -17.17 18.58
N MET A 145 -18.28 -16.35 17.53
CA MET A 145 -19.12 -16.45 16.33
C MET A 145 -18.63 -17.45 15.28
N ASN A 146 -17.42 -18.03 15.44
CA ASN A 146 -16.77 -18.91 14.47
C ASN A 146 -16.53 -18.23 13.09
N LEU A 147 -16.13 -16.95 13.08
CA LEU A 147 -16.02 -16.15 11.85
C LEU A 147 -14.60 -15.93 11.33
N TYR A 148 -13.58 -16.33 12.09
CA TYR A 148 -12.19 -16.22 11.65
C TYR A 148 -11.33 -17.36 12.19
N ARG A 149 -10.14 -17.52 11.60
CA ARG A 149 -9.12 -18.45 12.09
C ARG A 149 -7.73 -17.83 11.94
N MET A 150 -6.97 -17.83 13.04
CA MET A 150 -5.53 -17.49 13.06
C MET A 150 -4.67 -18.59 13.72
N GLU A 151 -5.31 -19.50 14.44
CA GLU A 151 -4.67 -20.64 15.11
C GLU A 151 -4.89 -21.92 14.28
N ALA A 152 -3.97 -22.87 14.38
CA ALA A 152 -4.05 -24.16 13.71
C ALA A 152 -4.34 -24.06 12.20
N LEU A 153 -3.65 -23.16 11.49
CA LEU A 153 -3.78 -22.95 10.05
C LEU A 153 -3.17 -24.08 9.19
N GLY A 154 -2.80 -25.22 9.81
CA GLY A 154 -2.11 -26.33 9.15
C GLY A 154 -0.67 -26.00 8.78
N ASN A 155 -0.15 -26.67 7.75
CA ASN A 155 1.19 -26.42 7.18
C ASN A 155 1.20 -25.27 6.15
N PHE A 156 0.12 -24.50 6.06
CA PHE A 156 -0.15 -23.65 4.90
C PHE A 156 0.22 -22.18 5.09
N THR A 157 0.26 -21.66 6.32
CA THR A 157 0.52 -20.23 6.56
C THR A 157 1.26 -19.99 7.87
N GLY A 158 2.26 -19.10 7.85
CA GLY A 158 3.05 -18.71 9.02
C GLY A 158 2.30 -17.76 9.97
N HIS A 159 2.99 -17.29 11.00
CA HIS A 159 2.47 -16.27 11.93
C HIS A 159 1.87 -15.06 11.18
N ARG A 160 0.94 -14.33 11.81
CA ARG A 160 0.30 -13.12 11.25
C ARG A 160 -0.49 -13.34 9.94
N SER A 161 -0.88 -14.58 9.69
CA SER A 161 -1.83 -14.96 8.65
C SER A 161 -3.21 -15.20 9.26
N TYR A 162 -4.27 -15.06 8.45
CA TYR A 162 -5.64 -15.23 8.90
C TYR A 162 -6.56 -15.72 7.79
N TYR A 163 -7.65 -16.37 8.16
CA TYR A 163 -8.80 -16.63 7.30
C TYR A 163 -10.02 -15.91 7.88
N LEU A 164 -10.73 -15.18 7.03
CA LEU A 164 -12.09 -14.71 7.31
C LEU A 164 -13.06 -15.73 6.74
N LEU A 165 -14.14 -16.01 7.46
CA LEU A 165 -15.10 -17.04 7.12
C LEU A 165 -16.51 -16.44 7.04
N ASP A 166 -17.33 -17.01 6.16
CA ASP A 166 -18.76 -16.71 6.03
C ASP A 166 -19.05 -15.19 6.02
N GLU A 167 -19.86 -14.71 6.97
CA GLU A 167 -20.35 -13.34 7.00
C GLU A 167 -19.23 -12.32 7.27
N LEU A 168 -18.09 -12.74 7.84
CA LEU A 168 -16.94 -11.85 8.01
C LEU A 168 -16.13 -11.71 6.72
N ALA A 169 -16.09 -12.76 5.89
CA ALA A 169 -15.55 -12.68 4.53
C ALA A 169 -16.49 -11.85 3.63
N GLU A 170 -17.82 -12.01 3.76
CA GLU A 170 -18.78 -11.13 3.11
C GLU A 170 -18.60 -9.67 3.54
N LEU A 171 -18.33 -9.40 4.83
CA LEU A 171 -18.08 -8.04 5.32
C LEU A 171 -16.81 -7.41 4.73
N GLU A 172 -15.73 -8.17 4.51
CA GLU A 172 -14.57 -7.69 3.74
C GLU A 172 -15.02 -7.21 2.34
N HIS A 173 -15.79 -8.02 1.62
CA HIS A 173 -16.30 -7.64 0.30
C HIS A 173 -17.27 -6.46 0.35
N ALA A 174 -18.10 -6.37 1.40
CA ALA A 174 -19.05 -5.28 1.57
C ALA A 174 -18.35 -3.94 1.81
N LEU A 175 -17.30 -3.93 2.63
CA LEU A 175 -16.44 -2.75 2.84
C LEU A 175 -15.77 -2.29 1.55
N ILE A 176 -15.23 -3.24 0.76
CA ILE A 176 -14.64 -2.94 -0.55
C ILE A 176 -15.70 -2.32 -1.46
N GLY A 177 -16.87 -2.94 -1.58
CA GLY A 177 -17.96 -2.47 -2.44
C GLY A 177 -18.46 -1.08 -2.06
N TYR A 178 -18.73 -0.86 -0.77
CA TYR A 178 -19.13 0.44 -0.22
C TYR A 178 -18.11 1.53 -0.55
N THR A 179 -16.83 1.25 -0.31
CA THR A 179 -15.75 2.21 -0.54
C THR A 179 -15.60 2.52 -2.03
N VAL A 180 -15.54 1.50 -2.89
CA VAL A 180 -15.39 1.67 -4.33
C VAL A 180 -16.56 2.44 -4.92
N GLU A 181 -17.79 2.16 -4.50
CA GLU A 181 -18.97 2.89 -4.97
C GLU A 181 -18.87 4.39 -4.65
N ARG A 182 -18.46 4.74 -3.43
CA ARG A 182 -18.24 6.14 -3.03
C ARG A 182 -17.16 6.80 -3.90
N LEU A 183 -16.05 6.11 -4.17
CA LEU A 183 -14.97 6.65 -5.00
C LEU A 183 -15.41 6.87 -6.46
N LEU A 184 -16.23 5.98 -7.02
CA LEU A 184 -16.80 6.15 -8.36
C LEU A 184 -17.73 7.37 -8.43
N GLN A 185 -18.53 7.63 -7.39
CA GLN A 185 -19.34 8.85 -7.28
C GLN A 185 -18.48 10.12 -7.22
N GLU A 186 -17.29 10.04 -6.61
CA GLU A 186 -16.26 11.10 -6.60
C GLU A 186 -15.40 11.15 -7.87
N GLN A 187 -15.84 10.47 -8.94
CA GLN A 187 -15.23 10.47 -10.27
C GLN A 187 -13.81 9.89 -10.30
N PHE A 188 -13.48 8.99 -9.38
CA PHE A 188 -12.27 8.18 -9.48
C PHE A 188 -12.42 7.15 -10.60
N ARG A 189 -11.34 6.93 -11.35
CA ARG A 189 -11.25 5.80 -12.27
C ARG A 189 -10.75 4.58 -11.51
N LEU A 190 -11.59 3.56 -11.41
CA LEU A 190 -11.19 2.27 -10.84
C LEU A 190 -10.27 1.52 -11.81
N ILE A 191 -9.14 1.03 -11.32
CA ILE A 191 -8.13 0.30 -12.08
C ILE A 191 -7.72 -0.95 -11.30
N SER A 192 -7.54 -2.07 -12.01
CA SER A 192 -6.90 -3.27 -11.48
C SER A 192 -5.40 -3.21 -11.74
N VAL A 193 -4.60 -3.53 -10.72
CA VAL A 193 -3.14 -3.35 -10.73
C VAL A 193 -2.39 -4.65 -10.45
N PRO A 194 -1.13 -4.79 -10.93
CA PRO A 194 -0.27 -5.88 -10.51
C PRO A 194 0.25 -5.66 -9.07
N ASP A 195 0.30 -6.74 -8.29
CA ASP A 195 0.90 -6.73 -6.93
C ASP A 195 2.42 -7.02 -6.95
N LEU A 196 2.92 -7.60 -8.05
CA LEU A 196 4.33 -7.87 -8.28
C LEU A 196 4.97 -6.74 -9.09
N LEU A 197 5.86 -5.99 -8.46
CA LEU A 197 6.50 -4.82 -9.03
C LEU A 197 8.03 -4.96 -9.06
N PRO A 198 8.71 -4.37 -10.06
CA PRO A 198 10.16 -4.20 -10.01
C PRO A 198 10.58 -3.40 -8.77
N ALA A 199 11.66 -3.81 -8.11
CA ALA A 199 12.19 -3.15 -6.91
C ALA A 199 12.36 -1.64 -7.08
N ARG A 200 12.89 -1.20 -8.23
CA ARG A 200 13.06 0.23 -8.56
C ARG A 200 11.77 1.06 -8.51
N ILE A 201 10.60 0.47 -8.80
CA ILE A 201 9.31 1.19 -8.73
C ILE A 201 8.93 1.44 -7.27
N ILE A 202 9.13 0.43 -6.41
CA ILE A 202 8.90 0.54 -4.97
C ILE A 202 9.86 1.58 -4.36
N GLU A 203 11.13 1.56 -4.74
CA GLU A 203 12.15 2.50 -4.28
C GLU A 203 11.87 3.93 -4.76
N SER A 204 11.40 4.08 -6.00
CA SER A 204 10.99 5.38 -6.54
C SER A 204 9.80 5.99 -5.79
N CYS A 205 8.97 5.16 -5.16
CA CYS A 205 7.88 5.60 -4.29
C CYS A 205 8.32 5.94 -2.86
N GLY A 206 9.60 5.74 -2.52
CA GLY A 206 10.19 6.09 -1.22
C GLY A 206 10.30 4.94 -0.22
N MET A 207 10.15 3.69 -0.67
CA MET A 207 10.30 2.51 0.19
C MET A 207 11.54 1.71 -0.20
N SER A 208 12.50 1.58 0.73
CA SER A 208 13.70 0.76 0.50
C SER A 208 13.33 -0.71 0.33
N THR A 209 13.91 -1.36 -0.67
CA THR A 209 13.83 -2.83 -0.83
C THR A 209 15.06 -3.54 -0.26
N THR A 210 15.98 -2.81 0.36
CA THR A 210 17.22 -3.34 0.92
C THR A 210 17.38 -2.94 2.39
N GLY A 211 18.30 -3.59 3.09
CA GLY A 211 18.56 -3.37 4.53
C GLY A 211 18.01 -4.47 5.43
N THR A 212 18.39 -4.40 6.71
CA THR A 212 18.17 -5.45 7.71
C THR A 212 16.74 -5.51 8.24
N ARG A 213 16.01 -4.38 8.25
CA ARG A 213 14.59 -4.27 8.65
C ARG A 213 13.67 -3.99 7.46
N ASN A 214 13.83 -4.77 6.39
CA ASN A 214 13.07 -4.59 5.17
C ASN A 214 11.60 -5.05 5.34
N GLN A 215 10.67 -4.19 4.91
CA GLN A 215 9.23 -4.45 4.93
C GLN A 215 8.71 -5.09 3.63
N VAL A 216 9.56 -5.21 2.60
CA VAL A 216 9.21 -5.69 1.26
C VAL A 216 9.60 -7.16 1.07
N TYR A 217 8.63 -8.00 0.69
CA TYR A 217 8.91 -9.37 0.26
C TYR A 217 9.47 -9.40 -1.16
N LYS A 218 10.51 -10.20 -1.38
CA LYS A 218 11.16 -10.40 -2.69
C LYS A 218 10.82 -11.77 -3.25
N VAL A 219 10.61 -11.83 -4.56
CA VAL A 219 10.42 -13.09 -5.28
C VAL A 219 11.78 -13.60 -5.75
N THR A 220 12.14 -14.81 -5.32
CA THR A 220 13.35 -15.50 -5.78
C THR A 220 13.03 -16.30 -7.04
N SER A 221 13.67 -15.97 -8.16
CA SER A 221 13.59 -16.76 -9.40
C SER A 221 14.58 -17.91 -9.31
N GLY A 222 14.13 -19.17 -9.34
CA GLY A 222 14.99 -20.37 -9.28
C GLY A 222 15.79 -20.68 -10.56
N GLY A 223 15.95 -19.71 -11.46
CA GLY A 223 16.76 -19.84 -12.68
C GLY A 223 18.17 -19.27 -12.50
N PRO A 224 19.08 -19.43 -13.49
CA PRO A 224 20.34 -18.69 -13.49
C PRO A 224 20.06 -17.21 -13.27
N ALA A 225 20.83 -16.56 -12.39
CA ALA A 225 20.75 -15.13 -12.18
C ALA A 225 21.00 -14.43 -13.52
N ASP A 226 19.92 -14.08 -14.20
CA ASP A 226 19.97 -13.16 -15.32
C ASP A 226 20.12 -11.79 -14.69
N ASP A 227 21.37 -11.34 -14.51
CA ASP A 227 21.75 -10.03 -13.94
C ASP A 227 21.06 -8.85 -14.66
N SER A 228 20.42 -9.11 -15.81
CA SER A 228 19.66 -8.13 -16.57
C SER A 228 18.20 -7.94 -16.09
N ARG A 229 17.65 -8.80 -15.22
CA ARG A 229 16.26 -8.66 -14.75
C ARG A 229 16.18 -8.00 -13.39
N ASP A 230 15.23 -7.09 -13.26
CA ASP A 230 14.93 -6.49 -11.97
C ASP A 230 14.43 -7.51 -10.97
N VAL A 231 14.86 -7.35 -9.73
CA VAL A 231 14.27 -8.07 -8.60
C VAL A 231 12.79 -7.71 -8.51
N LEU A 232 11.93 -8.73 -8.61
CA LEU A 232 10.50 -8.56 -8.42
C LEU A 232 10.16 -8.64 -6.93
N CYS A 233 9.26 -7.76 -6.50
CA CYS A 233 8.85 -7.58 -5.12
C CYS A 233 7.33 -7.55 -5.02
N LEU A 234 6.78 -8.02 -3.90
CA LEU A 234 5.37 -7.83 -3.58
C LEU A 234 5.17 -6.43 -3.01
N SER A 235 4.17 -5.71 -3.53
CA SER A 235 3.87 -4.35 -3.10
C SER A 235 3.15 -4.31 -1.74
N GLY A 236 3.49 -3.31 -0.92
CA GLY A 236 2.82 -3.06 0.36
C GLY A 236 1.57 -2.16 0.24
N THR A 237 1.26 -1.71 -0.98
CA THR A 237 0.13 -0.84 -1.37
C THR A 237 0.03 -0.76 -2.89
N SER A 238 -1.19 -0.63 -3.44
CA SER A 238 -1.43 -0.38 -4.86
C SER A 238 -0.94 1.00 -5.34
N GLU A 239 -0.66 1.94 -4.42
CA GLU A 239 -0.01 3.23 -4.72
C GLU A 239 1.19 3.07 -5.66
N MET A 240 2.06 2.10 -5.38
CA MET A 240 3.30 1.90 -6.13
C MET A 240 3.03 1.45 -7.57
N ALA A 241 2.02 0.61 -7.77
CA ALA A 241 1.61 0.18 -9.09
C ALA A 241 0.92 1.31 -9.86
N LEU A 242 0.10 2.12 -9.18
CA LEU A 242 -0.56 3.31 -9.73
C LEU A 242 0.48 4.37 -10.15
N ALA A 243 1.48 4.65 -9.31
CA ALA A 243 2.57 5.55 -9.63
C ALA A 243 3.41 5.00 -10.81
N GLY A 244 3.80 3.72 -10.75
CA GLY A 244 4.54 3.04 -11.80
C GLY A 244 3.81 3.02 -13.15
N TYR A 245 2.48 3.00 -13.17
CA TYR A 245 1.67 3.06 -14.39
C TYR A 245 1.92 4.33 -15.22
N PHE A 246 2.34 5.44 -14.59
CA PHE A 246 2.64 6.70 -15.26
C PHE A 246 4.12 6.97 -15.46
N ALA A 247 4.98 6.04 -15.07
CA ALA A 247 6.41 6.25 -15.13
C ALA A 247 6.88 6.60 -16.56
N GLY A 248 7.73 7.61 -16.68
CA GLY A 248 8.26 8.15 -17.93
C GLY A 248 7.25 8.91 -18.80
N ARG A 249 6.04 9.22 -18.31
CA ARG A 249 5.01 9.92 -19.11
C ARG A 249 5.01 11.43 -18.87
N ALA A 250 4.80 12.18 -19.95
CA ALA A 250 4.36 13.57 -19.90
C ALA A 250 2.83 13.61 -20.07
N LEU A 251 2.14 14.22 -19.11
CA LEU A 251 0.68 14.22 -19.02
C LEU A 251 0.12 15.59 -19.40
N PRO A 252 -0.90 15.67 -20.28
CA PRO A 252 -1.49 16.96 -20.65
C PRO A 252 -2.10 17.67 -19.43
N GLY A 253 -1.65 18.89 -19.14
CA GLY A 253 -2.00 19.63 -17.93
C GLY A 253 -3.49 19.94 -17.77
N GLU A 254 -4.24 20.00 -18.88
CA GLU A 254 -5.69 20.20 -18.93
C GLU A 254 -6.48 18.96 -18.48
N ARG A 255 -5.85 17.78 -18.47
CA ARG A 255 -6.45 16.53 -17.99
C ARG A 255 -6.20 16.29 -16.49
N LEU A 256 -5.47 17.18 -15.82
CA LEU A 256 -5.11 17.06 -14.41
C LEU A 256 -6.08 17.86 -13.50
N PRO A 257 -6.48 17.31 -12.35
CA PRO A 257 -5.95 16.09 -11.71
C PRO A 257 -6.58 14.79 -12.27
N LEU A 258 -5.74 13.76 -12.44
CA LEU A 258 -6.22 12.38 -12.61
C LEU A 258 -6.45 11.77 -11.24
N ARG A 259 -7.62 11.16 -11.00
CA ARG A 259 -7.96 10.45 -9.76
C ARG A 259 -8.22 8.99 -10.05
N LEU A 260 -7.49 8.11 -9.39
CA LEU A 260 -7.50 6.67 -9.60
C LEU A 260 -7.76 5.94 -8.30
N ALA A 261 -8.52 4.85 -8.40
CA ALA A 261 -8.76 3.95 -7.29
C ALA A 261 -8.30 2.54 -7.65
N ALA A 262 -7.75 1.80 -6.69
CA ALA A 262 -7.43 0.39 -6.88
C ALA A 262 -7.69 -0.42 -5.61
N VAL A 263 -8.26 -1.61 -5.81
CA VAL A 263 -8.37 -2.64 -4.77
C VAL A 263 -7.24 -3.62 -4.98
N SER A 264 -6.40 -3.87 -3.97
CA SER A 264 -5.30 -4.83 -4.10
C SER A 264 -4.99 -5.55 -2.80
N ARG A 265 -4.22 -6.64 -2.91
CA ARG A 265 -3.62 -7.29 -1.75
C ARG A 265 -2.28 -6.62 -1.45
N CYS A 266 -2.11 -6.20 -0.21
CA CYS A 266 -0.94 -5.53 0.29
C CYS A 266 -0.10 -6.52 1.11
N TYR A 267 1.21 -6.56 0.86
CA TYR A 267 2.14 -7.49 1.49
C TYR A 267 3.20 -6.73 2.29
N ARG A 268 3.34 -7.04 3.58
CA ARG A 268 4.31 -6.37 4.47
C ARG A 268 5.00 -7.37 5.39
N ALA A 269 6.33 -7.32 5.45
CA ALA A 269 7.11 -8.30 6.21
C ALA A 269 6.96 -8.17 7.72
N GLU A 270 6.53 -6.99 8.22
CA GLU A 270 6.09 -6.71 9.59
C GLU A 270 6.87 -7.48 10.67
N THR A 271 8.06 -7.00 10.99
CA THR A 271 9.02 -7.65 11.92
C THR A 271 8.82 -7.29 13.40
N SER A 272 7.83 -6.45 13.72
CA SER A 272 7.53 -6.02 15.10
C SER A 272 6.86 -7.11 15.94
N ALA A 273 6.99 -7.06 17.26
CA ALA A 273 6.41 -8.01 18.22
C ALA A 273 5.55 -7.33 19.32
N LEU A 274 5.09 -6.10 19.08
CA LEU A 274 4.30 -5.33 20.06
C LEU A 274 2.95 -5.99 20.35
N HIS A 275 2.49 -5.90 21.61
CA HIS A 275 1.23 -6.51 22.04
C HIS A 275 0.01 -5.86 21.36
N GLU A 276 0.03 -4.54 21.16
CA GLU A 276 -1.06 -3.81 20.47
C GLU A 276 -1.25 -4.29 19.02
N GLU A 277 -0.27 -4.99 18.46
CA GLU A 277 -0.28 -5.46 17.08
C GLU A 277 -0.84 -6.89 16.91
N LYS A 278 -1.35 -7.49 17.98
CA LYS A 278 -1.97 -8.83 17.97
C LYS A 278 -3.21 -8.90 17.09
N GLY A 279 -3.62 -10.13 16.77
CA GLY A 279 -4.78 -10.40 15.92
C GLY A 279 -4.53 -9.93 14.49
N ILE A 280 -5.56 -9.42 13.82
CA ILE A 280 -5.45 -8.93 12.44
C ILE A 280 -4.97 -7.47 12.34
N TYR A 281 -4.57 -6.83 13.44
CA TYR A 281 -4.18 -5.41 13.45
C TYR A 281 -2.92 -5.12 12.63
N ARG A 282 -1.95 -6.04 12.69
CA ARG A 282 -0.74 -6.03 11.86
C ARG A 282 -0.47 -7.42 11.31
N VAL A 283 -0.62 -7.57 10.01
CA VAL A 283 -0.63 -8.84 9.29
C VAL A 283 0.25 -8.77 8.05
N HIS A 284 0.73 -9.93 7.58
CA HIS A 284 1.61 -9.97 6.41
C HIS A 284 0.90 -9.69 5.10
N GLN A 285 -0.40 -9.96 5.03
CA GLN A 285 -1.22 -9.79 3.85
C GLN A 285 -2.57 -9.23 4.24
N PHE A 286 -3.06 -8.22 3.53
CA PHE A 286 -4.39 -7.66 3.74
C PHE A 286 -4.94 -7.02 2.47
N THR A 287 -6.25 -6.78 2.39
CA THR A 287 -6.85 -5.99 1.29
C THR A 287 -6.91 -4.52 1.65
N LYS A 288 -6.64 -3.66 0.66
CA LYS A 288 -6.79 -2.21 0.79
C LYS A 288 -7.48 -1.63 -0.45
N VAL A 289 -8.33 -0.64 -0.23
CA VAL A 289 -8.84 0.25 -1.30
C VAL A 289 -8.04 1.54 -1.23
N GLU A 290 -7.31 1.83 -2.31
CA GLU A 290 -6.41 2.97 -2.41
C GLU A 290 -6.97 4.06 -3.31
N MET A 291 -6.76 5.31 -2.92
CA MET A 291 -6.89 6.51 -3.74
C MET A 291 -5.50 6.99 -4.16
N PHE A 292 -5.35 7.36 -5.43
CA PHE A 292 -4.15 7.97 -5.96
C PHE A 292 -4.50 9.08 -6.93
N ALA A 293 -3.76 10.18 -6.87
CA ALA A 293 -3.91 11.26 -7.82
C ALA A 293 -2.57 11.74 -8.36
N ILE A 294 -2.61 12.14 -9.63
CA ILE A 294 -1.55 12.90 -10.28
C ILE A 294 -2.14 14.24 -10.66
N CYS A 295 -1.46 15.32 -10.28
CA CYS A 295 -1.97 16.67 -10.43
C CYS A 295 -0.85 17.65 -10.80
N ARG A 296 -1.23 18.87 -11.16
CA ARG A 296 -0.25 19.95 -11.33
C ARG A 296 0.27 20.42 -9.97
N PRO A 297 1.47 21.03 -9.92
CA PRO A 297 2.04 21.51 -8.67
C PRO A 297 1.13 22.45 -7.85
N ASP A 298 0.33 23.29 -8.53
CA ASP A 298 -0.61 24.23 -7.90
C ASP A 298 -1.85 23.55 -7.28
N GLN A 299 -2.08 22.26 -7.54
CA GLN A 299 -3.29 21.55 -7.17
C GLN A 299 -3.13 20.61 -5.96
N SER A 300 -1.92 20.12 -5.66
CA SER A 300 -1.72 18.97 -4.75
C SER A 300 -2.28 19.18 -3.35
N ALA A 301 -2.09 20.36 -2.76
CA ALA A 301 -2.64 20.69 -1.45
C ALA A 301 -4.19 20.68 -1.42
N GLY A 302 -4.84 21.02 -2.54
CA GLY A 302 -6.30 20.93 -2.70
C GLY A 302 -6.77 19.49 -2.83
N VAL A 303 -6.04 18.68 -3.60
CA VAL A 303 -6.32 17.25 -3.77
C VAL A 303 -6.16 16.49 -2.45
N LEU A 304 -5.13 16.78 -1.65
CA LEU A 304 -4.96 16.19 -0.31
C LEU A 304 -6.16 16.47 0.60
N ARG A 305 -6.68 17.71 0.60
CA ARG A 305 -7.88 18.04 1.38
C ARG A 305 -9.10 17.24 0.91
N GLN A 306 -9.27 17.08 -0.40
CA GLN A 306 -10.36 16.27 -0.96
C GLN A 306 -10.25 14.79 -0.55
N PHE A 307 -9.06 14.20 -0.62
CA PHE A 307 -8.85 12.80 -0.20
C PHE A 307 -9.19 12.61 1.28
N ARG A 308 -8.66 13.48 2.13
CA ARG A 308 -8.98 13.52 3.56
C ARG A 308 -10.50 13.62 3.81
N ASP A 309 -11.19 14.50 3.09
CA ASP A 309 -12.62 14.71 3.28
C ASP A 309 -13.45 13.50 2.81
N ILE A 310 -12.98 12.78 1.77
CA ILE A 310 -13.56 11.50 1.34
C ILE A 310 -13.39 10.44 2.43
N GLU A 311 -12.19 10.31 3.01
CA GLU A 311 -11.90 9.37 4.09
C GLU A 311 -12.78 9.65 5.31
N VAL A 312 -12.84 10.91 5.77
CA VAL A 312 -13.73 11.34 6.85
C VAL A 312 -15.18 10.96 6.56
N SER A 313 -15.68 11.28 5.35
CA SER A 313 -17.06 11.00 4.96
C SER A 313 -17.38 9.50 4.95
N LEU A 314 -16.45 8.65 4.48
CA LEU A 314 -16.60 7.21 4.46
C LEU A 314 -16.81 6.64 5.87
N PHE A 315 -16.00 7.07 6.84
CA PHE A 315 -16.04 6.55 8.20
C PHE A 315 -17.15 7.19 9.06
N GLU A 316 -17.45 8.47 8.82
CA GLU A 316 -18.53 9.17 9.51
C GLU A 316 -19.89 8.54 9.20
N GLN A 317 -20.14 8.23 7.92
CA GLN A 317 -21.38 7.56 7.48
C GLN A 317 -21.54 6.15 8.05
N LEU A 318 -20.43 5.44 8.31
CA LEU A 318 -20.46 4.15 9.00
C LEU A 318 -20.79 4.27 10.49
N GLY A 319 -20.86 5.49 11.03
CA GLY A 319 -21.13 5.74 12.44
C GLY A 319 -19.96 5.40 13.35
N LEU A 320 -18.74 5.26 12.82
CA LEU A 320 -17.55 4.94 13.62
C LEU A 320 -17.09 6.17 14.41
N PRO A 321 -16.70 6.04 15.69
CA PRO A 321 -15.99 7.08 16.42
C PRO A 321 -14.53 7.14 16.00
N PHE A 322 -14.06 8.31 15.55
CA PHE A 322 -12.67 8.48 15.12
C PHE A 322 -12.17 9.91 15.32
N VAL A 323 -10.84 10.05 15.23
CA VAL A 323 -10.15 11.34 15.25
C VAL A 323 -9.39 11.54 13.94
N LEU A 324 -9.36 12.79 13.47
CA LEU A 324 -8.54 13.24 12.36
C LEU A 324 -7.31 13.96 12.91
N LEU A 325 -6.13 13.53 12.50
CA LEU A 325 -4.84 14.02 12.98
C LEU A 325 -4.04 14.63 11.82
N ASP A 326 -3.41 15.78 12.04
CA ASP A 326 -2.38 16.35 11.17
C ASP A 326 -1.02 15.91 11.72
N MET A 327 -0.28 15.12 10.94
CA MET A 327 0.84 14.35 11.45
C MET A 327 2.11 15.20 11.57
N PRO A 328 2.94 14.96 12.61
CA PRO A 328 4.19 15.68 12.78
C PRO A 328 5.23 15.21 11.75
N ALA A 329 6.26 16.02 11.55
CA ALA A 329 7.30 15.78 10.55
C ALA A 329 8.01 14.41 10.70
N CYS A 330 8.18 13.91 11.94
CA CYS A 330 8.80 12.62 12.20
C CYS A 330 7.97 11.39 11.78
N GLU A 331 6.69 11.58 11.42
CA GLU A 331 5.76 10.52 11.01
C GLU A 331 5.41 10.60 9.50
N LEU A 332 6.11 11.45 8.73
CA LEU A 332 5.85 11.63 7.29
C LEU A 332 6.49 10.56 6.40
N GLY A 333 7.40 9.73 6.95
CA GLY A 333 8.24 8.84 6.16
C GLY A 333 9.16 9.60 5.19
N ALA A 334 9.64 8.94 4.13
CA ALA A 334 10.47 9.61 3.12
C ALA A 334 9.67 10.49 2.13
N PRO A 335 8.54 10.05 1.54
CA PRO A 335 7.95 10.77 0.42
C PRO A 335 6.98 11.92 0.80
N ALA A 336 6.31 11.87 1.95
CA ALA A 336 5.20 12.81 2.21
C ALA A 336 5.71 14.22 2.59
N TYR A 337 5.23 15.24 1.89
CA TYR A 337 5.39 16.65 2.26
C TYR A 337 4.44 17.04 3.41
N ARG A 338 3.22 16.48 3.39
CA ARG A 338 2.20 16.60 4.44
C ARG A 338 1.34 15.34 4.49
N LYS A 339 0.91 14.94 5.69
CA LYS A 339 0.13 13.72 5.93
C LYS A 339 -0.97 13.97 6.96
N TYR A 340 -2.14 13.38 6.72
CA TYR A 340 -3.19 13.25 7.72
C TYR A 340 -3.46 11.78 7.99
N ASP A 341 -3.72 11.46 9.25
CA ASP A 341 -4.14 10.12 9.68
C ASP A 341 -5.53 10.20 10.29
N ILE A 342 -6.29 9.12 10.11
CA ILE A 342 -7.56 8.90 10.80
C ILE A 342 -7.42 7.67 11.68
N GLU A 343 -7.66 7.86 12.98
CA GLU A 343 -7.64 6.78 13.96
C GLU A 343 -9.03 6.53 14.52
N ALA A 344 -9.50 5.29 14.41
CA ALA A 344 -10.80 4.89 14.97
C ALA A 344 -10.64 4.38 16.40
N TRP A 345 -11.62 4.66 17.24
CA TRP A 345 -11.71 4.10 18.58
C TRP A 345 -11.97 2.60 18.50
N MET A 346 -11.21 1.79 19.24
CA MET A 346 -11.36 0.33 19.32
C MET A 346 -11.65 -0.03 20.78
N PRO A 347 -12.93 -0.15 21.19
CA PRO A 347 -13.30 -0.23 22.60
C PRO A 347 -12.82 -1.51 23.31
N GLY A 348 -12.71 -2.64 22.61
CA GLY A 348 -12.14 -3.87 23.19
C GLY A 348 -10.64 -3.70 23.50
N ARG A 349 -9.95 -2.92 22.67
CA ARG A 349 -8.52 -2.60 22.83
C ARG A 349 -8.23 -1.37 23.69
N GLN A 350 -9.25 -0.58 23.97
CA GLN A 350 -9.16 0.70 24.70
C GLN A 350 -8.13 1.69 24.11
N MET A 351 -8.03 1.74 22.78
CA MET A 351 -7.11 2.63 22.08
C MET A 351 -7.70 3.17 20.77
N TYR A 352 -7.14 4.28 20.29
CA TYR A 352 -7.30 4.70 18.91
C TYR A 352 -6.30 3.95 18.02
N GLY A 353 -6.77 3.45 16.86
CA GLY A 353 -5.93 2.78 15.87
C GLY A 353 -6.11 3.37 14.48
N GLU A 354 -5.00 3.68 13.81
CA GLU A 354 -4.99 4.23 12.45
C GLU A 354 -5.72 3.30 11.46
N ILE A 355 -6.82 3.76 10.88
CA ILE A 355 -7.58 3.03 9.84
C ILE A 355 -7.35 3.57 8.44
N SER A 356 -6.75 4.77 8.33
CA SER A 356 -6.55 5.48 7.08
C SER A 356 -5.47 6.54 7.22
N SER A 357 -4.82 6.85 6.10
CA SER A 357 -3.89 7.96 5.97
C SER A 357 -3.85 8.47 4.53
N CYS A 358 -3.66 9.78 4.36
CA CYS A 358 -3.46 10.42 3.06
C CYS A 358 -2.27 11.38 3.09
N SER A 359 -1.50 11.41 1.98
CA SER A 359 -0.24 12.14 1.88
C SER A 359 -0.16 12.92 0.57
N ASP A 360 0.27 14.18 0.66
CA ASP A 360 0.79 14.93 -0.48
C ASP A 360 2.28 14.63 -0.58
N CYS A 361 2.72 14.03 -1.68
CA CYS A 361 4.12 13.67 -1.92
C CYS A 361 4.85 14.70 -2.79
N THR A 362 4.19 15.81 -3.15
CA THR A 362 4.65 16.80 -4.12
C THR A 362 5.27 16.08 -5.34
N ASP A 363 6.41 16.55 -5.83
CA ASP A 363 7.14 15.97 -6.95
C ASP A 363 8.10 14.82 -6.55
N TYR A 364 8.13 14.36 -5.29
CA TYR A 364 9.10 13.37 -4.81
C TYR A 364 9.09 12.08 -5.64
N GLN A 365 7.90 11.51 -5.84
CA GLN A 365 7.70 10.27 -6.60
C GLN A 365 7.77 10.56 -8.11
N ALA A 366 7.19 11.68 -8.55
CA ALA A 366 7.14 12.08 -9.95
C ALA A 366 8.54 12.30 -10.53
N ARG A 367 9.47 12.91 -9.80
CA ARG A 367 10.87 13.06 -10.23
C ARG A 367 11.58 11.73 -10.38
N ARG A 368 11.39 10.83 -9.40
CA ARG A 368 12.00 9.49 -9.41
C ARG A 368 11.45 8.60 -10.52
N LEU A 369 10.18 8.77 -10.88
CA LEU A 369 9.50 8.03 -11.93
C LEU A 369 9.49 8.73 -13.29
N GLY A 370 10.00 9.95 -13.41
CA GLY A 370 9.97 10.73 -14.65
C GLY A 370 8.56 11.17 -15.11
N ILE A 371 7.65 11.47 -14.19
CA ILE A 371 6.28 11.89 -14.48
C ILE A 371 6.21 13.42 -14.61
N ARG A 372 5.91 13.91 -15.81
CA ARG A 372 5.88 15.35 -16.13
C ARG A 372 4.49 15.84 -16.51
N VAL A 373 4.27 17.14 -16.42
CA VAL A 373 3.10 17.85 -16.95
C VAL A 373 3.48 18.51 -18.27
N ASP A 374 2.81 18.13 -19.34
CA ASP A 374 2.97 18.72 -20.66
C ASP A 374 2.13 20.01 -20.82
N GLY A 375 2.48 20.85 -21.79
CA GLY A 375 1.77 22.09 -22.12
C GLY A 375 2.15 23.31 -21.28
N ALA A 376 3.14 23.19 -20.38
CA ALA A 376 3.79 24.32 -19.71
C ALA A 376 5.16 24.60 -20.33
N GLN A 377 5.61 25.86 -20.34
CA GLN A 377 6.88 26.28 -20.97
C GLN A 377 8.11 25.45 -20.55
N GLN A 378 8.12 24.88 -19.34
CA GLN A 378 9.24 24.12 -18.79
C GLN A 378 8.92 22.66 -18.42
N GLN A 379 7.77 22.12 -18.85
CA GLN A 379 7.30 20.76 -18.54
C GLN A 379 7.62 20.29 -17.10
N PRO A 380 7.04 20.93 -16.07
CA PRO A 380 7.37 20.65 -14.69
C PRO A 380 7.03 19.21 -14.32
N PHE A 381 7.65 18.69 -13.27
CA PHE A 381 7.23 17.41 -12.69
C PHE A 381 5.81 17.53 -12.12
N ALA A 382 5.01 16.48 -12.29
CA ALA A 382 3.70 16.41 -11.67
C ALA A 382 3.83 16.28 -10.15
N HIS A 383 2.74 16.54 -9.42
CA HIS A 383 2.63 16.16 -8.01
C HIS A 383 1.79 14.90 -7.85
N THR A 384 2.13 14.07 -6.86
CA THR A 384 1.36 12.87 -6.51
C THR A 384 0.74 12.99 -5.12
N VAL A 385 -0.49 12.47 -4.98
CA VAL A 385 -1.21 12.40 -3.71
C VAL A 385 -1.78 10.99 -3.56
N ASN A 386 -1.61 10.37 -2.40
CA ASN A 386 -2.17 9.05 -2.08
C ASN A 386 -3.13 9.15 -0.87
N GLY A 387 -4.03 8.18 -0.72
CA GLY A 387 -4.94 8.09 0.41
C GLY A 387 -5.52 6.70 0.58
N THR A 388 -5.57 6.20 1.80
CA THR A 388 -6.14 4.89 2.13
C THR A 388 -7.64 5.05 2.38
N ALA A 389 -8.47 4.76 1.38
CA ALA A 389 -9.92 4.85 1.55
C ALA A 389 -10.47 3.76 2.47
N CYS A 390 -9.89 2.55 2.46
CA CYS A 390 -10.28 1.47 3.36
C CYS A 390 -9.16 0.43 3.54
N ALA A 391 -8.61 0.32 4.76
CA ALA A 391 -7.73 -0.78 5.16
C ALA A 391 -8.53 -1.85 5.91
N ILE A 392 -8.83 -2.96 5.23
CA ILE A 392 -9.82 -3.94 5.70
C ILE A 392 -9.58 -4.46 7.12
N PRO A 393 -8.37 -4.89 7.53
CA PRO A 393 -8.21 -5.53 8.84
C PRO A 393 -8.58 -4.63 10.01
N ARG A 394 -8.12 -3.37 9.99
CA ARG A 394 -8.39 -2.41 11.07
C ARG A 394 -9.81 -1.87 11.01
N MET A 395 -10.40 -1.79 9.82
CA MET A 395 -11.83 -1.50 9.65
C MET A 395 -12.72 -2.59 10.23
N LEU A 396 -12.38 -3.87 10.04
CA LEU A 396 -13.10 -4.98 10.65
C LEU A 396 -13.00 -4.94 12.18
N ILE A 397 -11.81 -4.66 12.73
CA ILE A 397 -11.64 -4.48 14.18
C ILE A 397 -12.53 -3.35 14.70
N ALA A 398 -12.43 -2.15 14.11
CA ALA A 398 -13.21 -1.00 14.53
C ALA A 398 -14.72 -1.25 14.45
N LEU A 399 -15.21 -1.87 13.36
CA LEU A 399 -16.63 -2.16 13.20
C LEU A 399 -17.13 -3.20 14.21
N LEU A 400 -16.44 -4.34 14.34
CA LEU A 400 -16.92 -5.40 15.22
C LEU A 400 -16.90 -4.94 16.68
N GLU A 401 -15.87 -4.22 17.11
CA GLU A 401 -15.77 -3.75 18.48
C GLU A 401 -16.77 -2.62 18.80
N ASN A 402 -17.06 -1.70 17.88
CA ASN A 402 -18.02 -0.61 18.15
C ASN A 402 -19.49 -1.04 18.01
N PHE A 403 -19.79 -2.05 17.18
CA PHE A 403 -21.18 -2.46 16.89
C PHE A 403 -21.56 -3.82 17.50
N GLN A 404 -20.79 -4.30 18.49
CA GLN A 404 -21.07 -5.54 19.20
C GLN A 404 -22.35 -5.46 20.06
N ASN A 405 -23.05 -6.59 20.16
CA ASN A 405 -24.22 -6.84 21.02
C ASN A 405 -23.82 -7.76 22.20
N GLU A 406 -24.64 -7.83 23.25
CA GLU A 406 -24.32 -8.59 24.49
C GLU A 406 -24.13 -10.10 24.23
N ASP A 407 -24.75 -10.61 23.18
CA ASP A 407 -24.68 -12.02 22.77
C ASP A 407 -23.54 -12.31 21.77
N TYR A 408 -22.57 -11.40 21.64
CA TYR A 408 -21.45 -11.41 20.68
C TYR A 408 -21.84 -11.24 19.21
N THR A 409 -23.14 -11.08 18.89
CA THR A 409 -23.53 -10.68 17.53
C THR A 409 -23.09 -9.24 17.25
N VAL A 410 -23.03 -8.85 15.99
CA VAL A 410 -22.57 -7.50 15.60
C VAL A 410 -23.59 -6.87 14.69
N SER A 411 -24.10 -5.71 15.08
CA SER A 411 -25.01 -4.91 14.26
C SER A 411 -24.26 -4.36 13.04
N ILE A 412 -24.84 -4.50 11.85
CA ILE A 412 -24.23 -4.05 10.60
C ILE A 412 -24.66 -2.59 10.36
N PRO A 413 -23.72 -1.64 10.23
CA PRO A 413 -24.05 -0.25 9.88
C PRO A 413 -24.94 -0.17 8.65
N GLU A 414 -25.95 0.70 8.67
CA GLU A 414 -26.93 0.86 7.60
C GLU A 414 -26.30 0.95 6.19
N PRO A 415 -25.23 1.74 5.95
CA PRO A 415 -24.64 1.84 4.62
C PRO A 415 -24.05 0.53 4.07
N LEU A 416 -23.68 -0.41 4.96
CA LEU A 416 -23.13 -1.71 4.57
C LEU A 416 -24.20 -2.76 4.30
N GLN A 417 -25.44 -2.57 4.78
CA GLN A 417 -26.49 -3.60 4.70
C GLN A 417 -26.82 -3.99 3.26
N ARG A 418 -26.86 -3.02 2.32
CA ARG A 418 -27.08 -3.31 0.89
C ARG A 418 -25.96 -4.15 0.28
N HIS A 419 -24.73 -3.99 0.76
CA HIS A 419 -23.58 -4.78 0.32
C HIS A 419 -23.48 -6.13 1.05
N MET A 420 -24.24 -6.30 2.13
CA MET A 420 -24.41 -7.53 2.92
C MET A 420 -25.74 -8.23 2.62
N HIS A 421 -26.30 -8.07 1.41
CA HIS A 421 -27.56 -8.70 0.99
C HIS A 421 -28.77 -8.41 1.92
N GLY A 422 -28.82 -7.21 2.50
CA GLY A 422 -29.87 -6.78 3.43
C GLY A 422 -29.73 -7.32 4.85
N LYS A 423 -28.64 -8.03 5.18
CA LYS A 423 -28.37 -8.46 6.56
C LYS A 423 -28.16 -7.25 7.45
N GLN A 424 -28.77 -7.31 8.63
CA GLN A 424 -28.68 -6.25 9.66
C GLN A 424 -27.75 -6.64 10.82
N VAL A 425 -27.44 -7.93 10.98
CA VAL A 425 -26.67 -8.44 12.11
C VAL A 425 -25.80 -9.62 11.64
N LEU A 426 -24.51 -9.62 12.01
CA LEU A 426 -23.62 -10.77 11.90
C LEU A 426 -23.92 -11.77 13.01
N ARG A 427 -24.07 -13.06 12.66
CA ARG A 427 -24.44 -14.11 13.62
C ARG A 427 -23.48 -15.29 13.62
N ARG A 428 -23.47 -16.01 14.74
CA ARG A 428 -22.69 -17.23 14.93
C ARG A 428 -23.08 -18.31 13.91
N ARG A 429 -22.06 -18.95 13.33
CA ARG A 429 -22.22 -20.18 12.54
C ARG A 429 -22.06 -21.43 13.42
N LYS A 430 -22.95 -22.41 13.21
CA LYS A 430 -23.02 -23.66 14.00
C LYS A 430 -21.91 -24.67 13.64
N VAL A 431 -21.30 -24.59 12.46
CA VAL A 431 -20.32 -25.60 11.99
C VAL A 431 -19.16 -24.90 11.28
N LEU A 432 -17.94 -25.13 11.78
CA LEU A 432 -16.71 -24.85 11.03
C LEU A 432 -16.29 -26.13 10.29
N PRO A 433 -15.76 -26.05 9.07
CA PRO A 433 -15.01 -27.16 8.51
C PRO A 433 -13.84 -27.52 9.45
N GLU A 434 -13.84 -28.75 9.95
CA GLU A 434 -12.70 -29.30 10.69
C GLU A 434 -11.50 -29.41 9.74
N LEU A 435 -10.44 -28.64 10.00
CA LEU A 435 -9.13 -28.97 9.45
C LEU A 435 -8.54 -30.05 10.35
N LYS A 436 -8.86 -31.32 10.07
CA LYS A 436 -8.14 -32.43 10.70
C LYS A 436 -6.68 -32.32 10.27
N LEU A 437 -5.80 -31.93 11.18
CA LEU A 437 -4.37 -32.14 11.04
C LEU A 437 -4.18 -33.64 10.89
N THR A 438 -3.91 -34.12 9.67
CA THR A 438 -3.47 -35.50 9.47
C THR A 438 -2.21 -35.66 10.32
N LYS A 439 -2.25 -36.50 11.35
CA LYS A 439 -1.10 -36.88 12.21
C LYS A 439 -0.01 -37.56 11.36
N ARG A 440 0.62 -36.84 10.43
CA ARG A 440 1.62 -37.39 9.51
C ARG A 440 3.04 -36.87 9.73
N LEU A 441 3.29 -36.11 10.80
CA LEU A 441 4.63 -35.59 11.12
C LEU A 441 5.09 -35.86 12.56
N GLN A 442 4.52 -36.86 13.23
CA GLN A 442 5.00 -37.33 14.55
C GLN A 442 5.52 -38.78 14.54
N GLN A 443 5.73 -39.39 13.37
CA GLN A 443 6.17 -40.79 13.27
C GLN A 443 7.46 -41.04 12.46
N GLU A 444 8.13 -40.01 11.94
CA GLU A 444 9.38 -40.22 11.18
C GLU A 444 10.68 -39.96 11.96
N GLU A 445 10.63 -39.65 13.26
CA GLU A 445 11.83 -39.56 14.11
C GLU A 445 12.11 -40.81 14.97
N LEU A 446 11.43 -41.93 14.74
CA LEU A 446 11.64 -43.16 15.55
C LEU A 446 12.08 -44.40 14.77
N VAL A 447 12.52 -44.28 13.51
CA VAL A 447 13.06 -45.43 12.76
C VAL A 447 14.38 -45.05 12.07
N CYS A 448 15.41 -44.74 12.86
CA CYS A 448 16.82 -44.80 12.45
C CYS A 448 17.71 -45.01 13.68
N THR A 449 17.47 -46.09 14.42
CA THR A 449 18.48 -46.71 15.31
C THR A 449 18.11 -48.18 15.46
N VAL A 450 18.70 -49.02 14.60
CA VAL A 450 19.15 -50.39 14.93
C VAL A 450 20.48 -50.59 14.23
#